data_AF-A0A2L1U2M1-F1
#
_entry.id   AF-A0A2L1U2M1-F1
#
_cell.length_a   1.000
_cell.length_b   1.000
_cell.length_c   1.000
_cell.angle_alpha   90.00
_cell.angle_beta   90.00
_cell.angle_gamma   90.00
#
_symmetry.space_group_name_H-M   'P 1'
#
loop_
_entity.id
_entity.type
_entity.pdbx_description
1 polymer ?
#
loop_
_entity_poly.entity_id
_entity_poly.type
_entity_poly.pdbx_seq_one_letter_code
_entity_poly.pdbx_strand_id
1 'polypeptide(L)'
;MRYVETFYENIDTILKQIRTTQQETIGQAAEIVAETVEKGGIIQSFGSGHSFSAAIEVAGRAGGFVNSKAIKEFYGINGWFE
;
A
#
# COMPACT_ATOMS: atom_id res chain seq x y z
N MET A 1 4.83 26.08 -17.03
CA MET A 1 5.97 25.82 -16.13
C MET A 1 5.57 25.89 -14.65
N ARG A 2 4.97 26.99 -14.14
CA ARG A 2 4.58 27.12 -12.72
C ARG A 2 3.84 25.92 -12.11
N TYR A 3 2.86 25.32 -12.81
CA TYR A 3 2.07 24.20 -12.29
C TYR A 3 2.85 22.89 -12.13
N VAL A 4 3.86 22.65 -12.98
CA VAL A 4 4.69 21.44 -12.91
C VAL A 4 5.60 21.53 -11.68
N GLU A 5 6.24 22.69 -11.48
CA GLU A 5 7.05 22.94 -10.28
C GLU A 5 6.21 22.81 -9.02
N THR A 6 5.04 23.45 -8.95
CA THR A 6 4.14 23.32 -7.80
C THR A 6 3.67 21.88 -7.56
N PHE A 7 3.51 21.07 -8.60
CA PHE A 7 3.16 19.64 -8.44
C PHE A 7 4.30 18.87 -7.75
N TYR A 8 5.54 19.04 -8.20
CA TYR A 8 6.69 18.38 -7.58
C TYR A 8 6.97 18.89 -6.16
N GLU A 9 6.87 20.20 -5.91
CA GLU A 9 7.04 20.77 -4.56
C GLU A 9 6.04 20.19 -3.56
N ASN A 10 4.79 19.96 -3.98
CA ASN A 10 3.77 19.33 -3.14
C ASN A 10 4.10 17.85 -2.86
N ILE A 11 4.57 17.11 -3.86
CA ILE A 11 4.99 15.72 -3.67
C ILE A 11 6.14 15.65 -2.66
N ASP A 12 7.17 16.48 -2.83
CA ASP A 12 8.33 16.51 -1.93
C ASP A 12 7.92 16.86 -0.50
N THR A 13 6.95 17.77 -0.34
CA THR A 13 6.38 18.12 0.96
C THR A 13 5.72 16.91 1.63
N ILE A 14 4.88 16.18 0.89
CA ILE A 14 4.21 14.96 1.40
C ILE A 14 5.24 13.89 1.74
N LEU A 15 6.22 13.63 0.87
CA LEU A 15 7.26 12.64 1.10
C LEU A 15 8.09 12.98 2.34
N LYS A 16 8.41 14.27 2.54
CA LYS A 16 9.10 14.74 3.74
C LYS A 16 8.28 14.48 5.00
N GLN A 17 6.99 14.81 4.99
CA GLN A 17 6.08 14.55 6.12
C GLN A 17 6.00 13.06 6.46
N ILE A 18 5.84 12.20 5.47
CA ILE A 18 5.84 10.74 5.66
C ILE A 18 7.16 10.30 6.30
N ARG A 19 8.30 10.72 5.73
CA ARG A 19 9.63 10.38 6.24
C ARG A 19 9.85 10.84 7.68
N THR A 20 9.34 12.00 8.09
CA THR A 20 9.58 12.53 9.44
C THR A 20 8.58 12.06 10.49
N THR A 21 7.39 11.57 10.08
CA THR A 21 6.31 11.26 11.02
C THR A 21 5.90 9.79 11.07
N GLN A 22 6.15 8.99 10.02
CA GLN A 22 5.60 7.64 9.91
C GLN A 22 6.62 6.53 10.16
N GLN A 23 7.88 6.84 10.50
CA GLN A 23 8.92 5.81 10.67
C GLN A 23 8.56 4.77 11.74
N GLU A 24 8.08 5.22 12.89
CA GLU A 24 7.69 4.34 13.99
C GLU A 24 6.51 3.44 13.59
N THR A 25 5.45 4.02 13.03
CA THR A 25 4.26 3.28 12.56
C THR A 25 4.62 2.25 11.48
N ILE A 26 5.50 2.60 10.54
CA ILE A 26 5.99 1.68 9.51
C ILE A 26 6.79 0.53 10.15
N GLY A 27 7.64 0.83 11.14
CA GLY A 27 8.38 -0.18 11.90
C GLY A 27 7.45 -1.16 12.62
N GLN A 28 6.45 -0.66 13.33
CA GLN A 28 5.44 -1.48 14.01
C GLN A 28 4.66 -2.36 13.03
N ALA A 29 4.26 -1.82 11.87
CA ALA A 29 3.61 -2.61 10.83
C ALA A 29 4.52 -3.72 10.27
N ALA A 30 5.81 -3.43 10.11
CA ALA A 30 6.80 -4.42 9.66
C ALA A 30 6.97 -5.55 10.69
N GLU A 31 6.99 -5.25 11.98
CA GLU A 31 7.04 -6.26 13.06
C GLU A 31 5.83 -7.20 13.01
N ILE A 32 4.62 -6.65 12.88
CA ILE A 32 3.39 -7.46 12.77
C ILE A 32 3.45 -8.39 11.55
N VAL A 33 3.91 -7.88 10.40
CA VAL A 33 4.06 -8.67 9.18
C VAL A 33 5.12 -9.76 9.36
N ALA A 34 6.29 -9.44 9.94
CA ALA A 34 7.35 -10.39 10.19
C ALA A 34 6.89 -11.52 11.13
N GLU A 35 6.26 -11.18 12.26
CA GLU A 35 5.72 -12.16 13.19
C GLU A 35 4.66 -13.06 12.55
N THR A 36 3.81 -12.49 11.70
CA THR A 36 2.80 -13.26 10.95
C THR A 36 3.47 -14.30 10.06
N VAL A 37 4.52 -13.92 9.34
CA VAL A 37 5.29 -14.82 8.47
C VAL A 37 6.00 -15.90 9.30
N GLU A 38 6.67 -15.54 10.39
CA GLU A 38 7.39 -16.48 11.27
C GLU A 38 6.46 -17.53 11.88
N LYS A 39 5.23 -17.16 12.21
CA LYS A 39 4.20 -18.05 12.76
C LYS A 39 3.46 -18.87 11.67
N GLY A 40 3.88 -18.78 10.41
CA GLY A 40 3.26 -19.49 9.28
C GLY A 40 1.91 -18.93 8.84
N GLY A 41 1.61 -17.67 9.20
CA GLY A 41 0.38 -16.98 8.85
C GLY A 41 0.31 -16.49 7.40
N ILE A 42 -0.81 -15.90 7.02
CA ILE A 42 -1.07 -15.35 5.68
C ILE A 42 -1.30 -13.85 5.78
N ILE A 43 -0.63 -13.06 4.95
CA ILE A 43 -0.84 -11.62 4.84
C ILE A 43 -2.01 -11.38 3.90
N GLN A 44 -3.11 -10.83 4.43
CA GLN A 44 -4.29 -10.49 3.64
C GLN A 44 -4.37 -8.97 3.51
N SER A 45 -4.31 -8.44 2.30
CA SER A 45 -4.51 -7.03 2.01
C SER A 45 -5.91 -6.79 1.45
N PHE A 46 -6.53 -5.69 1.84
CA PHE A 46 -7.82 -5.25 1.34
C PHE A 46 -7.82 -3.73 1.20
N GLY A 47 -8.50 -3.23 0.18
CA GLY A 47 -8.74 -1.80 -0.01
C GLY A 47 -9.93 -1.62 -0.92
N SER A 48 -10.82 -0.69 -0.57
CA SER A 48 -11.97 -0.31 -1.39
C SER A 48 -11.67 0.94 -2.20
N GLY A 49 -12.32 1.12 -3.35
CA GLY A 49 -12.00 2.25 -4.23
C GLY A 49 -10.55 2.14 -4.74
N HIS A 50 -9.98 3.27 -5.15
CA HIS A 50 -8.58 3.35 -5.57
C HIS A 50 -7.58 2.75 -4.56
N SER A 51 -7.94 2.57 -3.28
CA SER A 51 -7.10 1.89 -2.28
C SER A 51 -6.88 0.40 -2.58
N PHE A 52 -7.63 -0.23 -3.48
CA PHE A 52 -7.29 -1.56 -3.97
C PHE A 52 -5.93 -1.59 -4.67
N SER A 53 -5.47 -0.47 -5.23
CA SER A 53 -4.10 -0.35 -5.77
C SER A 53 -3.04 -0.62 -4.70
N ALA A 54 -3.25 -0.14 -3.47
CA ALA A 54 -2.38 -0.45 -2.35
C ALA A 54 -2.48 -1.92 -1.91
N ALA A 55 -3.68 -2.51 -1.98
CA ALA A 55 -3.86 -3.93 -1.65
C ALA A 55 -3.10 -4.85 -2.62
N ILE A 56 -3.13 -4.56 -3.93
CA ILE A 56 -2.39 -5.34 -4.93
C ILE A 56 -0.89 -5.05 -4.92
N GLU A 57 -0.43 -3.88 -4.46
CA GLU A 57 1.01 -3.64 -4.29
C GLU A 57 1.62 -4.56 -3.21
N VAL A 58 0.85 -4.91 -2.18
CA VAL A 58 1.30 -5.83 -1.12
C VAL A 58 1.39 -7.28 -1.60
N ALA A 59 0.58 -7.67 -2.60
CA ALA A 59 0.42 -9.07 -2.99
C ALA A 59 0.77 -9.35 -4.46
N GLY A 60 1.59 -10.36 -4.70
CA GLY A 60 1.88 -10.84 -6.06
C GLY A 60 2.88 -10.01 -6.87
N ARG A 61 3.62 -9.09 -6.23
CA ARG A 61 4.75 -8.38 -6.85
C ARG A 61 6.04 -9.20 -6.80
N ALA A 62 6.93 -8.98 -7.78
CA ALA A 62 8.29 -9.51 -7.72
C ALA A 62 9.02 -8.96 -6.47
N GLY A 63 9.61 -9.86 -5.69
CA GLY A 63 10.22 -9.52 -4.39
C GLY A 63 9.23 -9.33 -3.24
N GLY A 64 7.96 -9.68 -3.42
CA GLY A 64 6.96 -9.74 -2.34
C GLY A 64 6.94 -11.09 -1.62
N PHE A 65 6.22 -11.13 -0.49
CA PHE A 65 6.01 -12.37 0.26
C PHE A 65 5.09 -13.34 -0.50
N VAL A 66 5.49 -14.61 -0.60
CA VAL A 66 4.69 -15.64 -1.31
C VAL A 66 3.36 -15.92 -0.60
N ASN A 67 3.31 -15.79 0.72
CA ASN A 67 2.13 -15.98 1.56
C ASN A 67 1.29 -14.70 1.71
N SER A 68 1.24 -13.87 0.67
CA SER A 68 0.41 -12.66 0.62
C SER A 68 -0.72 -12.81 -0.40
N LYS A 69 -1.89 -12.22 -0.09
CA LYS A 69 -3.06 -12.24 -0.96
C LYS A 69 -3.84 -10.95 -0.85
N ALA A 70 -4.22 -10.39 -2.00
CA ALA A 70 -5.20 -9.31 -2.08
C ALA A 70 -6.62 -9.88 -2.10
N ILE A 71 -7.46 -9.41 -1.19
CA ILE A 71 -8.89 -9.68 -1.18
C ILE A 71 -9.52 -8.79 -2.24
N LYS A 72 -10.09 -9.41 -3.27
CA LYS A 72 -10.79 -8.71 -4.34
C LYS A 72 -12.18 -8.33 -3.87
N GLU A 73 -12.46 -7.03 -3.84
CA GLU A 73 -13.83 -6.53 -3.79
C GLU A 73 -14.44 -6.60 -5.20
N PHE A 74 -15.73 -6.92 -5.28
CA PHE A 74 -16.44 -6.97 -6.55
C PHE A 74 -16.84 -5.56 -6.97
N TYR A 75 -16.17 -5.02 -7.99
CA TYR A 75 -16.43 -3.69 -8.55
C TYR A 75 -17.41 -3.73 -9.74
N GLY A 76 -18.40 -4.62 -9.73
CA GLY A 76 -19.33 -4.73 -10.87
C GLY A 76 -18.69 -5.30 -12.14
N ILE A 77 -19.42 -5.22 -13.26
CA ILE A 77 -18.99 -5.77 -14.55
C ILE A 77 -18.00 -4.83 -15.22
N ASN A 78 -18.14 -3.51 -14.99
CA ASN A 78 -17.29 -2.48 -15.62
C ASN A 78 -16.13 -2.00 -14.72
N GLY A 79 -15.94 -2.61 -13.55
CA GLY A 79 -14.87 -2.21 -12.61
C GLY A 79 -15.15 -0.87 -11.94
N TRP A 80 -14.11 -0.05 -11.78
CA TRP A 80 -14.16 1.25 -11.06
C TRP A 80 -15.08 2.33 -11.65
N PHE A 81 -15.70 2.07 -12.80
CA PHE A 81 -16.43 3.06 -13.60
C PHE A 81 -17.96 2.88 -13.53
N GLU A 82 -18.46 2.06 -12.61
CA GLU A 82 -19.88 2.05 -12.23
C GLU A 82 -20.18 3.14 -11.18
#